data_AF-A0A2W6WY58-F1
#
_entry.id   AF-A0A2W6WY58-F1
#
_cell.length_a   1.000
_cell.length_b   1.000
_cell.length_c   1.000
_cell.angle_alpha   90.00
_cell.angle_beta   90.00
_cell.angle_gamma   90.00
#
_symmetry.space_group_name_H-M   'P 1'
#
loop_
_entity.id
_entity.type
_entity.pdbx_description
1 polymer ?
#
loop_
_entity_poly.entity_id
_entity_poly.type
_entity_poly.pdbx_seq_one_letter_code
_entity_poly.pdbx_strand_id
1 'polypeptide(L)'
;IPQRIMMEIILTGKPITAQRAYEIGLVNRLAEPEALMQAALDLAAEILEGAPLSVKAGRDTVMLATEMGRAAALQAARAASEYTYNSEDAQEGPRAFAEKRTPQWTGR
;
A
#
# COMPACT_ATOMS: atom_id res chain seq x y z
N ILE A 1 -10.18 -9.12 4.97
CA ILE A 1 -11.44 -9.88 4.75
C ILE A 1 -12.25 -10.01 6.04
N PRO A 2 -13.59 -10.04 6.00
CA PRO A 2 -14.43 -10.22 7.19
C PRO A 2 -14.15 -11.52 7.94
N GLN A 3 -14.09 -11.47 9.27
CA GLN A 3 -13.73 -12.62 10.13
C GLN A 3 -14.56 -13.88 9.84
N ARG A 4 -15.88 -13.75 9.66
CA ARG A 4 -16.77 -14.88 9.37
C ARG A 4 -16.38 -15.66 8.10
N ILE A 5 -15.90 -14.96 7.07
CA ILE A 5 -15.50 -15.57 5.79
C ILE A 5 -14.14 -16.27 5.97
N MET A 6 -13.21 -15.65 6.70
CA MET A 6 -11.93 -16.28 7.03
C MET A 6 -12.13 -17.59 7.82
N MET A 7 -13.04 -17.59 8.80
CA MET A 7 -13.36 -18.79 9.59
C MET A 7 -13.93 -19.92 8.71
N GLU A 8 -14.80 -19.62 7.75
CA GLU A 8 -15.32 -20.62 6.81
C GLU A 8 -14.19 -21.26 5.99
N ILE A 9 -13.29 -20.45 5.42
CA ILE A 9 -12.17 -20.94 4.60
C ILE A 9 -11.23 -21.82 5.43
N ILE A 10 -10.80 -21.35 6.61
CA ILE A 10 -9.84 -22.06 7.47
C ILE A 10 -10.42 -23.35 8.02
N LEU A 11 -11.67 -23.33 8.50
CA LEU A 11 -12.27 -24.49 9.16
C LEU A 11 -12.72 -25.57 8.17
N THR A 12 -13.11 -25.19 6.95
CA THR A 12 -13.57 -26.16 5.95
C THR A 12 -12.45 -26.65 5.03
N GLY A 13 -11.38 -25.88 4.88
CA GLY A 13 -10.30 -26.16 3.92
C GLY A 13 -10.76 -26.16 2.46
N LYS A 14 -11.97 -25.67 2.16
CA LYS A 14 -12.49 -25.66 0.79
C LYS A 14 -11.80 -24.56 -0.02
N PRO A 15 -11.38 -24.85 -1.27
CA PRO A 15 -10.79 -23.84 -2.12
C PRO A 15 -11.83 -22.78 -2.51
N ILE A 16 -11.36 -21.55 -2.73
CA ILE A 16 -12.14 -20.46 -3.30
C ILE A 16 -11.58 -20.08 -4.68
N THR A 17 -12.44 -19.55 -5.55
CA THR A 17 -12.01 -19.02 -6.85
C THR A 17 -11.27 -17.70 -6.68
N ALA A 18 -10.45 -17.33 -7.67
CA ALA A 18 -9.79 -16.01 -7.70
C ALA A 18 -10.83 -14.87 -7.68
N GLN A 19 -11.92 -15.02 -8.44
CA GLN A 19 -13.06 -14.09 -8.42
C GLN A 19 -13.61 -13.88 -7.02
N ARG A 20 -13.83 -14.97 -6.27
CA ARG A 20 -14.33 -14.88 -4.90
C ARG A 20 -13.31 -14.22 -3.98
N ALA A 21 -12.02 -14.54 -4.13
CA ALA A 21 -10.93 -13.92 -3.36
C ALA A 21 -10.89 -12.39 -3.56
N TYR A 22 -11.14 -11.91 -4.78
CA TYR A 22 -11.22 -10.48 -5.07
C TYR A 22 -12.44 -9.83 -4.40
N GLU A 23 -13.63 -10.40 -4.56
CA GLU A 23 -14.87 -9.87 -3.98
C GLU A 23 -14.84 -9.70 -2.46
N ILE A 24 -14.14 -10.60 -1.75
CA ILE A 24 -14.03 -10.56 -0.29
C ILE A 24 -12.87 -9.70 0.21
N GLY A 25 -12.06 -9.16 -0.70
CA GLY A 25 -10.88 -8.34 -0.40
C GLY A 25 -9.67 -9.13 0.10
N LEU A 26 -9.50 -10.38 -0.37
CA LEU A 26 -8.31 -11.19 -0.12
C LEU A 26 -7.17 -10.86 -1.10
N VAL A 27 -7.53 -10.52 -2.34
CA VAL A 27 -6.59 -10.03 -3.36
C VAL A 27 -7.07 -8.69 -3.93
N ASN A 28 -6.14 -7.84 -4.36
CA ASN A 28 -6.44 -6.47 -4.80
C ASN A 28 -6.82 -6.36 -6.29
N ARG A 29 -6.32 -7.27 -7.13
CA ARG A 29 -6.50 -7.26 -8.59
C ARG A 29 -6.62 -8.70 -9.09
N LEU A 30 -7.32 -8.87 -10.21
CA LEU A 30 -7.36 -10.10 -10.99
C LEU A 30 -6.72 -9.84 -12.35
N ALA A 31 -6.09 -10.87 -12.91
CA ALA A 31 -5.51 -10.84 -14.24
C ALA A 31 -5.62 -12.24 -14.87
N GLU A 32 -5.69 -12.28 -16.19
CA GLU A 32 -5.48 -13.53 -16.92
C GLU A 32 -4.05 -14.06 -16.66
N PRO A 33 -3.83 -15.38 -16.67
CA PRO A 33 -2.52 -15.97 -16.35
C PRO A 33 -1.36 -15.37 -17.14
N GLU A 34 -1.56 -15.09 -18.42
CA GLU A 34 -0.55 -14.53 -19.33
C GLU A 34 -0.23 -13.06 -19.01
N ALA A 35 -1.18 -12.33 -18.40
CA ALA A 35 -1.05 -10.93 -18.04
C ALA A 35 -0.63 -10.71 -16.57
N LEU A 36 -0.50 -11.77 -15.77
CA LEU A 36 -0.24 -11.70 -14.33
C LEU A 36 0.99 -10.85 -13.99
N MET A 37 2.11 -11.09 -14.67
CA MET A 37 3.36 -10.37 -14.41
C MET A 37 3.23 -8.89 -14.79
N GLN A 38 2.59 -8.60 -15.94
CA GLN A 38 2.38 -7.23 -16.37
C GLN A 38 1.51 -6.46 -15.37
N ALA A 39 0.39 -7.05 -14.95
CA ALA A 39 -0.52 -6.42 -13.97
C ALA A 39 0.16 -6.15 -12.61
N ALA A 40 1.07 -7.03 -12.18
CA ALA A 40 1.87 -6.83 -10.97
C ALA A 40 2.90 -5.71 -11.13
N LEU A 41 3.58 -5.63 -12.28
CA LEU A 41 4.54 -4.58 -12.59
C LEU A 41 3.87 -3.22 -12.77
N ASP A 42 2.68 -3.17 -13.35
CA ASP A 42 1.90 -1.93 -13.49
C ASP A 42 1.53 -1.38 -12.11
N LEU A 43 1.07 -2.23 -11.19
CA LEU A 43 0.83 -1.82 -9.80
C LEU A 43 2.13 -1.34 -9.12
N ALA A 44 3.26 -2.00 -9.36
CA ALA A 44 4.54 -1.54 -8.83
C ALA A 44 4.94 -0.18 -9.41
N ALA A 45 4.71 0.06 -10.71
CA ALA A 45 4.96 1.34 -11.35
C ALA A 45 4.11 2.45 -10.74
N GLU A 46 2.81 2.22 -10.53
CA GLU A 46 1.91 3.15 -9.83
C GLU A 46 2.42 3.50 -8.43
N ILE A 47 2.92 2.51 -7.67
CA ILE A 47 3.50 2.75 -6.35
C ILE A 47 4.78 3.60 -6.43
N LEU A 48 5.60 3.37 -7.45
CA LEU A 48 6.86 4.09 -7.68
C LEU A 48 6.66 5.53 -8.17
N GLU A 49 5.45 5.93 -8.58
CA GLU A 49 5.11 7.33 -8.82
C GLU A 49 5.10 8.16 -7.51
N GLY A 50 4.93 7.50 -6.36
CA GLY A 50 4.96 8.14 -5.04
C GLY A 50 6.36 8.39 -4.51
N ALA A 51 6.50 9.43 -3.68
CA ALA A 51 7.76 9.72 -2.98
C ALA A 51 8.20 8.51 -2.12
N PRO A 52 9.44 7.98 -2.29
CA PRO A 52 9.89 6.74 -1.66
C PRO A 52 9.71 6.70 -0.14
N LEU A 53 10.02 7.81 0.54
CA LEU A 53 9.87 7.91 1.99
C LEU A 53 8.40 7.89 2.42
N SER A 54 7.52 8.54 1.65
CA SER A 54 6.08 8.54 1.91
C SER A 54 5.46 7.16 1.70
N VAL A 55 5.81 6.49 0.60
CA VAL A 55 5.35 5.12 0.31
C VAL A 55 5.75 4.16 1.44
N LYS A 56 7.01 4.22 1.86
CA LYS A 56 7.52 3.39 2.96
C LYS A 56 6.81 3.69 4.28
N ALA A 57 6.74 4.96 4.68
CA ALA A 57 6.12 5.36 5.94
C ALA A 57 4.62 5.01 5.99
N GLY A 58 3.90 5.19 4.87
CA GLY A 58 2.49 4.81 4.74
C GLY A 58 2.28 3.30 4.91
N ARG A 59 3.08 2.48 4.20
CA ARG A 59 3.04 1.01 4.35
C ARG A 59 3.31 0.59 5.79
N ASP A 60 4.38 1.10 6.39
CA ASP A 60 4.79 0.70 7.74
C ASP A 60 3.73 1.09 8.78
N THR A 61 3.11 2.27 8.62
CA THR A 61 2.01 2.71 9.49
C THR A 61 0.80 1.77 9.43
N VAL A 62 0.41 1.32 8.23
CA VAL A 62 -0.71 0.38 8.05
C VAL A 62 -0.39 -0.99 8.66
N MET A 63 0.85 -1.47 8.50
CA MET A 63 1.28 -2.72 9.11
C MET A 63 1.23 -2.64 10.64
N LEU A 64 1.76 -1.57 11.23
CA LEU A 64 1.64 -1.34 12.67
C LEU A 64 0.17 -1.29 13.10
N ALA A 65 -0.69 -0.59 12.38
CA ALA A 65 -2.12 -0.48 12.73
C ALA A 65 -2.83 -1.85 12.73
N THR A 66 -2.36 -2.79 11.92
CA THR A 66 -2.87 -4.16 11.88
C THR A 66 -2.49 -4.95 13.15
N GLU A 67 -1.33 -4.68 13.74
CA GLU A 67 -0.83 -5.42 14.91
C GLU A 67 -1.26 -4.81 16.25
N MET A 68 -1.17 -3.49 16.40
CA MET A 68 -1.39 -2.79 17.67
C MET A 68 -2.66 -1.92 17.71
N GLY A 69 -3.38 -1.82 16.61
CA GLY A 69 -4.54 -0.94 16.46
C GLY A 69 -4.18 0.51 16.12
N ARG A 70 -5.17 1.24 15.60
CA ARG A 70 -4.98 2.55 14.95
C ARG A 70 -4.29 3.60 15.82
N ALA A 71 -4.73 3.78 17.07
CA ALA A 71 -4.22 4.85 17.92
C ALA A 71 -2.74 4.63 18.30
N ALA A 72 -2.39 3.42 18.73
CA ALA A 72 -1.01 3.06 19.06
C ALA A 72 -0.11 3.13 17.81
N ALA A 73 -0.60 2.69 16.66
CA ALA A 73 0.17 2.75 15.42
C ALA A 73 0.46 4.16 14.94
N LEU A 74 -0.50 5.10 15.05
CA LEU A 74 -0.25 6.51 14.73
C LEU A 74 0.81 7.12 15.64
N GLN A 75 0.82 6.74 16.92
CA GLN A 75 1.85 7.20 17.85
C GLN A 75 3.22 6.59 17.51
N ALA A 76 3.27 5.29 17.22
CA ALA A 76 4.51 4.59 16.82
C ALA A 76 5.08 5.09 15.49
N ALA A 77 4.22 5.44 14.53
CA ALA A 77 4.60 5.93 13.21
C ALA A 77 5.04 7.40 13.21
N ARG A 78 4.89 8.13 14.32
CA ARG A 78 5.13 9.58 14.38
C ARG A 78 6.53 9.98 13.93
N ALA A 79 7.57 9.27 14.39
CA ALA A 79 8.94 9.57 14.01
C ALA A 79 9.19 9.37 12.50
N ALA A 80 8.61 8.32 11.90
CA ALA A 80 8.71 8.07 10.47
C ALA A 80 7.93 9.12 9.66
N SER A 81 6.77 9.56 10.15
CA SER A 81 5.98 10.65 9.57
C SER A 81 6.73 11.98 9.61
N GLU A 82 7.32 12.34 10.76
CA GLU A 82 8.13 13.56 10.91
C GLU A 82 9.38 13.53 10.02
N TYR A 83 10.07 12.40 9.92
CA TYR A 83 11.19 12.24 8.99
C TYR A 83 10.75 12.46 7.53
N THR A 84 9.64 11.83 7.13
CA THR A 84 9.08 11.98 5.78
C THR A 84 8.70 13.43 5.48
N TYR A 85 8.04 14.11 6.43
CA TYR A 85 7.58 15.49 6.24
C TYR A 85 8.72 16.50 6.09
N ASN A 86 9.88 16.21 6.68
CA ASN A 86 11.07 17.05 6.60
C ASN A 86 12.03 16.68 5.45
N SER A 87 11.65 15.74 4.59
CA SER A 87 12.45 15.31 3.44
C SER A 87 12.49 16.35 2.31
N GLU A 88 13.48 16.24 1.42
CA GLU A 88 13.52 17.01 0.16
C GLU A 88 12.29 16.66 -0.70
N ASP A 89 11.88 15.39 -0.71
CA ASP A 89 10.71 14.93 -1.45
C ASP A 89 9.41 15.60 -1.00
N ALA A 90 9.27 15.92 0.30
CA ALA A 90 8.11 16.63 0.82
C ALA A 90 8.01 18.08 0.32
N GLN A 91 9.14 18.69 -0.06
CA GLN A 91 9.16 20.00 -0.72
C GLN A 91 8.99 19.86 -2.24
N GLU A 92 9.55 18.82 -2.83
CA GLU A 92 9.48 18.55 -4.26
C GLU A 92 8.05 18.28 -4.75
N GLY A 93 7.26 17.51 -4.01
CA GLY A 93 5.89 17.14 -4.42
C GLY A 93 5.00 18.36 -4.69
N PRO A 94 4.83 19.28 -3.72
CA PRO A 94 4.08 20.52 -3.91
C PRO A 94 4.66 21.40 -5.02
N ARG A 95 5.99 21.46 -5.16
CA ARG A 95 6.67 22.24 -6.20
C ARG A 95 6.38 21.70 -7.60
N ALA A 96 6.57 20.40 -7.81
CA ALA A 96 6.30 19.73 -9.08
C ALA A 96 4.83 19.85 -9.48
N PHE A 97 3.92 19.76 -8.50
CA PHE A 97 2.49 20.00 -8.72
C PHE A 97 2.21 21.44 -9.18
N ALA A 98 2.77 22.45 -8.50
CA ALA A 98 2.61 23.85 -8.88
C ALA A 98 3.20 24.16 -10.28
N GLU A 99 4.31 23.51 -10.63
CA GLU A 99 5.00 23.64 -11.91
C GLU A 99 4.40 22.74 -13.02
N LYS A 100 3.38 21.91 -12.72
CA LYS A 100 2.75 20.95 -13.64
C LYS A 100 3.74 20.00 -14.33
N ARG A 101 4.72 19.52 -13.58
CA ARG A 101 5.70 18.55 -14.06
C ARG A 101 5.71 17.30 -13.19
N THR A 102 6.27 16.22 -13.71
CA THR A 102 6.54 15.03 -12.91
C THR A 102 7.56 15.35 -11.81
N PRO A 103 7.29 14.94 -10.56
CA PRO A 103 8.25 15.12 -9.47
C PRO A 103 9.50 14.26 -9.68
N GLN A 104 10.64 14.76 -9.20
CA GLN A 104 11.90 14.02 -9.18
C GLN A 104 12.24 13.63 -7.75
N TRP A 105 11.92 12.40 -7.40
CA TRP A 105 12.15 11.89 -6.05
C TRP A 105 13.62 11.52 -5.82
N THR A 106 14.19 11.96 -4.70
CA THR A 106 15.56 11.65 -4.28
C THR A 106 15.61 10.71 -3.08
N GLY A 107 14.49 10.46 -2.40
CA GLY A 107 14.39 9.52 -1.28
C GLY A 107 15.12 9.97 -0.02
N ARG A 108 15.31 11.29 0.17
CA ARG A 108 16.00 11.90 1.30
C ARG A 108 15.28 13.15 1.77
#